data_AF-A0A2D0K1K3-F1
#
_entry.id   AF-A0A2D0K1K3-F1
#
_cell.length_a   1.000
_cell.length_b   1.000
_cell.length_c   1.000
_cell.angle_alpha   90.00
_cell.angle_beta   90.00
_cell.angle_gamma   90.00
#
_symmetry.space_group_name_H-M   'P 1'
#
loop_
_entity.id
_entity.type
_entity.pdbx_description
1 polymer ?
#
loop_
_entity_poly.entity_id
_entity_poly.type
_entity_poly.pdbx_seq_one_letter_code
_entity_poly.pdbx_strand_id
1 'polypeptide(L)'
;MDERGLQYSIQAPDNQTIRDLVLAPLQRGDITQSSFAFRVARDGEHWYEDDEGIVIREIHRFSRLYDVSPVTYPAYQEADSAVRSLNQWKEARDSGAFRQAINQKQARERMLTLLNI
;
A
#
# COMPACT_ATOMS: atom_id res chain seq x y z
N MET A 1 -14.35 -3.17 -8.21
CA MET A 1 -13.84 -3.29 -6.84
C MET A 1 -14.89 -4.07 -6.09
N ASP A 2 -14.59 -5.30 -5.70
CA ASP A 2 -15.40 -6.01 -4.70
C ASP A 2 -14.67 -5.92 -3.33
N GLU A 3 -15.20 -6.59 -2.31
CA GLU A 3 -14.60 -6.65 -0.98
C GLU A 3 -13.17 -7.26 -0.96
N ARG A 4 -12.72 -7.85 -2.08
CA ARG A 4 -11.41 -8.48 -2.26
C ARG A 4 -10.45 -7.66 -3.13
N GLY A 5 -10.89 -6.52 -3.67
CA GLY A 5 -10.05 -5.56 -4.40
C GLY A 5 -10.38 -5.40 -5.89
N LEU A 6 -9.36 -5.12 -6.70
CA LEU A 6 -9.48 -4.86 -8.13
C LEU A 6 -9.34 -6.15 -8.93
N GLN A 7 -10.47 -6.74 -9.33
CA GLN A 7 -10.49 -7.87 -10.25
C GLN A 7 -10.34 -7.39 -11.71
N TYR A 8 -9.53 -8.10 -12.49
CA TYR A 8 -9.37 -7.87 -13.92
C TYR A 8 -9.16 -9.19 -14.67
N SER A 9 -9.47 -9.18 -15.98
CA SER A 9 -9.23 -10.29 -16.89
C SER A 9 -8.62 -9.77 -18.18
N ILE A 10 -7.68 -10.52 -18.74
CA ILE A 10 -7.04 -10.19 -20.01
C ILE A 10 -7.26 -11.32 -21.01
N GLN A 11 -7.49 -10.97 -22.27
CA GLN A 11 -7.34 -11.91 -23.37
C GLN A 11 -5.96 -11.69 -23.98
N ALA A 12 -5.02 -12.54 -23.58
CA ALA A 12 -3.64 -12.45 -24.03
C ALA A 12 -3.52 -12.81 -25.53
N PRO A 13 -2.74 -12.07 -26.33
CA PRO A 13 -2.41 -12.46 -27.69
C PRO A 13 -1.73 -13.83 -27.72
N ASP A 14 -2.14 -14.70 -28.65
CA ASP A 14 -1.56 -16.03 -28.79
C ASP A 14 -0.27 -16.00 -29.63
N ASN A 15 0.81 -15.53 -29.02
CA ASN A 15 2.14 -15.54 -29.63
C ASN A 15 3.20 -16.04 -28.65
N GLN A 16 4.34 -16.45 -29.19
CA GLN A 16 5.39 -17.08 -28.40
C GLN A 16 5.91 -16.18 -27.27
N THR A 17 6.12 -14.90 -27.55
CA THR A 17 6.64 -13.94 -26.58
C THR A 17 5.73 -13.79 -25.36
N ILE A 18 4.42 -13.66 -25.57
CA ILE A 18 3.44 -13.55 -24.47
C ILE A 18 3.33 -14.88 -23.71
N ARG A 19 3.36 -16.01 -24.42
CA ARG A 19 3.35 -17.33 -23.78
C ARG A 19 4.54 -17.53 -22.85
N ASP A 20 5.76 -17.21 -23.32
CA ASP A 20 6.99 -17.51 -22.58
C ASP A 20 7.29 -16.51 -21.47
N LEU A 21 7.04 -15.21 -21.71
CA LEU A 21 7.45 -14.15 -20.78
C LEU A 21 6.35 -13.73 -19.81
N VAL A 22 5.08 -14.02 -20.11
CA VAL A 22 3.94 -13.58 -19.29
C VAL A 22 3.16 -14.79 -18.77
N LEU A 23 2.61 -15.61 -19.66
CA LEU A 23 1.68 -16.67 -19.25
C LEU A 23 2.38 -17.82 -18.52
N ALA A 24 3.53 -18.30 -19.01
CA ALA A 24 4.24 -19.41 -18.39
C ALA A 24 4.75 -19.08 -16.96
N PRO A 25 5.36 -17.91 -16.69
CA PRO A 25 5.72 -17.51 -15.31
C PRO A 25 4.50 -17.38 -14.38
N LEU A 26 3.37 -16.85 -14.87
CA LEU A 26 2.11 -16.78 -14.11
C LEU A 26 1.60 -18.19 -13.76
N GLN A 27 1.58 -19.11 -14.73
CA GLN A 27 1.10 -20.48 -14.54
C GLN A 27 2.00 -21.31 -13.61
N ARG A 28 3.32 -21.10 -13.65
CA ARG A 28 4.27 -21.75 -12.73
C ARG A 28 4.21 -21.17 -11.32
N GLY A 29 3.68 -19.96 -11.15
CA GLY A 29 3.67 -19.25 -9.87
C GLY A 29 4.91 -18.42 -9.58
N ASP A 30 5.75 -18.13 -10.59
CA ASP A 30 6.89 -17.22 -10.45
C ASP A 30 6.43 -15.76 -10.32
N ILE A 31 5.28 -15.45 -10.91
CA ILE A 31 4.60 -14.16 -10.79
C ILE A 31 3.23 -14.44 -10.18
N THR A 32 2.97 -13.91 -9.00
CA THR A 32 1.69 -14.08 -8.27
C THR A 32 1.03 -12.75 -7.94
N GLN A 33 1.64 -11.64 -8.36
CA GLN A 33 1.25 -10.29 -7.98
C GLN A 33 0.95 -9.42 -9.20
N SER A 34 0.26 -8.30 -8.96
CA SER A 34 -0.09 -7.33 -9.97
C SER A 34 0.09 -5.90 -9.44
N SER A 35 0.30 -4.97 -10.36
CA SER A 35 0.34 -3.53 -10.09
C SER A 35 -0.64 -2.81 -11.00
N PHE A 36 -0.99 -1.61 -10.61
CA PHE A 36 -1.90 -0.75 -11.35
C PHE A 36 -1.49 0.72 -11.17
N ALA A 37 -1.64 1.51 -12.23
CA ALA A 37 -1.46 2.95 -12.20
C ALA A 37 -2.80 3.65 -12.35
N PHE A 38 -3.01 4.68 -11.55
CA PHE A 38 -4.26 5.44 -11.51
C PHE A 38 -3.99 6.92 -11.27
N ARG A 39 -4.99 7.74 -11.55
CA ARG A 39 -5.03 9.14 -11.14
C ARG A 39 -6.11 9.33 -10.09
N VAL A 40 -5.75 10.00 -9.00
CA VAL A 40 -6.72 10.41 -7.96
C VAL A 40 -7.72 11.40 -8.57
N ALA A 41 -8.99 11.29 -8.19
CA ALA A 41 -9.99 12.27 -8.62
C ALA A 41 -9.76 13.63 -7.96
N ARG A 42 -10.31 14.69 -8.55
CA ARG A 42 -10.47 15.94 -7.81
C ARG A 42 -11.28 15.65 -6.55
N ASP A 43 -10.81 16.11 -5.40
CA ASP A 43 -11.39 15.85 -4.09
C ASP A 43 -11.50 14.35 -3.75
N GLY A 44 -10.67 13.50 -4.38
CA GLY A 44 -10.66 12.04 -4.22
C GLY A 44 -9.65 11.52 -3.20
N GLU A 45 -9.00 12.42 -2.46
CA GLU A 45 -8.06 12.10 -1.40
C GLU A 45 -8.25 13.01 -0.19
N HIS A 46 -7.82 12.51 0.95
CA HIS A 46 -7.76 13.24 2.20
C HIS A 46 -6.39 13.02 2.83
N TRP A 47 -5.79 14.09 3.31
CA TRP A 47 -4.55 14.05 4.07
C TRP A 47 -4.87 14.40 5.51
N TYR A 48 -4.44 13.57 6.44
CA TYR A 48 -4.58 13.85 7.86
C TYR A 48 -3.37 13.36 8.62
N GLU A 49 -3.10 14.01 9.74
CA GLU A 49 -2.13 13.56 10.73
C GLU A 49 -2.93 12.80 11.80
N ASP A 50 -2.50 11.59 12.11
CA ASP A 50 -3.13 10.85 13.21
C ASP A 50 -2.66 11.35 14.57
N ASP A 51 -3.22 10.77 15.65
CA ASP A 51 -2.88 11.10 17.03
C ASP A 51 -1.39 10.88 17.38
N GLU A 52 -0.65 10.26 16.46
CA GLU A 52 0.72 9.82 16.59
C GLU A 52 1.67 10.64 15.70
N GLY A 53 1.15 11.63 14.99
CA GLY A 53 1.97 12.48 14.12
C GLY A 53 2.34 11.83 12.79
N ILE A 54 1.75 10.68 12.43
CA ILE A 54 1.94 10.07 11.12
C ILE A 54 1.03 10.80 10.13
N VAL A 55 1.64 11.34 9.07
CA VAL A 55 0.90 11.90 7.93
C VAL A 55 0.39 10.75 7.07
N ILE A 56 -0.93 10.61 7.02
CA ILE A 56 -1.64 9.59 6.25
C ILE A 56 -2.29 10.23 5.03
N ARG A 57 -2.13 9.60 3.87
CA ARG A 57 -2.86 9.90 2.64
C ARG A 57 -3.90 8.82 2.39
N GLU A 58 -5.15 9.17 2.55
CA GLU A 58 -6.28 8.31 2.22
C GLU A 58 -6.80 8.64 0.82
N ILE A 59 -6.84 7.66 -0.07
CA ILE A 59 -7.40 7.82 -1.42
C ILE A 59 -8.71 7.05 -1.50
N HIS A 60 -9.82 7.78 -1.63
CA HIS A 60 -11.17 7.20 -1.64
C HIS A 60 -11.82 7.29 -3.04
N ARG A 61 -11.22 8.04 -3.99
CA ARG A 61 -11.74 8.12 -5.36
C ARG A 61 -10.65 8.29 -6.41
N PHE A 62 -10.73 7.47 -7.46
CA PHE A 62 -9.89 7.59 -8.66
C PHE A 62 -10.67 8.27 -9.80
N SER A 63 -10.02 9.16 -10.56
CA SER A 63 -10.59 9.72 -11.79
C SER A 63 -10.36 8.80 -12.99
N ARG A 64 -9.28 8.02 -12.96
CA ARG A 64 -8.90 7.14 -14.06
C ARG A 64 -7.98 6.02 -13.58
N LEU A 65 -8.21 4.82 -14.10
CA LEU A 65 -7.29 3.69 -14.08
C LEU A 65 -6.59 3.63 -15.44
N TYR A 66 -5.26 3.57 -15.45
CA TYR A 66 -4.46 3.56 -16.69
C TYR A 66 -4.09 2.15 -17.11
N ASP A 67 -3.50 1.39 -16.19
CA ASP A 67 -3.06 0.03 -16.44
C ASP A 67 -3.30 -0.87 -15.23
N VAL A 68 -3.37 -2.16 -15.52
CA VAL A 68 -3.32 -3.24 -14.54
C VAL A 68 -2.51 -4.36 -15.18
N SER A 69 -1.41 -4.76 -14.55
CA SER A 69 -0.44 -5.69 -15.14
C SER A 69 0.15 -6.64 -14.10
N PRO A 70 0.43 -7.89 -14.47
CA PRO A 70 1.22 -8.78 -13.64
C PRO A 70 2.66 -8.26 -13.53
N VAL A 71 3.23 -8.29 -12.33
CA VAL A 71 4.60 -7.80 -12.07
C VAL A 71 5.28 -8.65 -11.01
N THR A 72 6.60 -8.78 -11.10
CA THR A 72 7.41 -9.49 -10.09
C THR A 72 7.57 -8.67 -8.80
N TYR A 73 7.59 -7.34 -8.92
CA TYR A 73 7.75 -6.41 -7.79
C TYR A 73 6.70 -5.29 -7.88
N PRO A 74 5.55 -5.45 -7.20
CA PRO A 74 4.50 -4.44 -7.24
C PRO A 74 4.86 -3.21 -6.42
N ALA A 75 4.35 -2.05 -6.84
CA ALA A 75 4.47 -0.80 -6.08
C ALA A 75 3.72 -0.85 -4.74
N TYR A 76 2.72 -1.74 -4.65
CA TYR A 76 1.93 -2.01 -3.45
C TYR A 76 2.07 -3.49 -3.14
N GLN A 77 2.82 -3.84 -2.10
CA GLN A 77 2.93 -5.23 -1.64
C GLN A 77 1.55 -5.66 -1.13
N GLU A 78 0.97 -6.72 -1.72
CA GLU A 78 -0.35 -7.33 -1.42
C GLU A 78 -1.53 -6.41 -1.07
N ALA A 79 -2.68 -6.63 -1.71
CA ALA A 79 -3.95 -6.02 -1.27
C ALA A 79 -4.30 -6.42 0.18
N ASP A 80 -3.85 -7.58 0.65
CA ASP A 80 -3.90 -7.97 2.05
C ASP A 80 -3.01 -7.10 2.96
N SER A 81 -1.93 -6.49 2.46
CA SER A 81 -1.17 -5.53 3.25
C SER A 81 -1.92 -4.23 3.42
N ALA A 82 -2.71 -3.78 2.44
CA ALA A 82 -3.57 -2.63 2.63
C ALA A 82 -4.66 -2.90 3.69
N VAL A 83 -5.23 -4.12 3.69
CA VAL A 83 -6.19 -4.56 4.72
C VAL A 83 -5.50 -4.79 6.07
N ARG A 84 -4.31 -5.38 6.11
CA ARG A 84 -3.49 -5.55 7.32
C ARG A 84 -3.03 -4.22 7.87
N SER A 85 -2.62 -3.26 7.03
CA SER A 85 -2.27 -1.90 7.44
C SER A 85 -3.51 -1.17 7.96
N LEU A 86 -4.68 -1.35 7.34
CA LEU A 86 -5.94 -0.80 7.85
C LEU A 86 -6.35 -1.44 9.19
N ASN A 87 -6.19 -2.75 9.35
CA ASN A 87 -6.51 -3.47 10.58
C ASN A 87 -5.49 -3.18 11.69
N GLN A 88 -4.19 -3.15 11.38
CA GLN A 88 -3.14 -2.71 12.30
C GLN A 88 -3.31 -1.24 12.68
N TRP A 89 -3.77 -0.38 11.76
CA TRP A 89 -4.11 1.01 12.07
C TRP A 89 -5.31 1.09 13.03
N LYS A 90 -6.37 0.30 12.79
CA LYS A 90 -7.51 0.19 13.72
C LYS A 90 -7.08 -0.36 15.09
N GLU A 91 -6.25 -1.39 15.12
CA GLU A 91 -5.74 -2.00 16.35
C GLU A 91 -4.73 -1.12 17.09
N ALA A 92 -3.88 -0.36 16.40
CA ALA A 92 -2.94 0.58 16.99
C ALA A 92 -3.68 1.77 17.62
N ARG A 93 -4.66 2.33 16.90
CA ARG A 93 -5.59 3.34 17.41
C ARG A 93 -6.28 2.88 18.69
N ASP A 94 -6.66 1.60 18.75
CA ASP A 94 -7.42 1.04 19.88
C ASP A 94 -6.51 0.53 21.03
N SER A 95 -5.22 0.26 20.80
CA SER A 95 -4.31 -0.37 21.80
C SER A 95 -3.36 0.60 22.52
N GLY A 96 -3.20 1.84 22.06
CA GLY A 96 -2.41 2.88 22.76
C GLY A 96 -0.90 2.62 22.89
N ALA A 97 -0.40 1.48 22.37
CA ALA A 97 1.00 1.07 22.42
C ALA A 97 1.93 2.03 21.67
N PHE A 98 1.41 2.74 20.66
CA PHE A 98 2.19 3.66 19.86
C PHE A 98 2.53 4.97 20.61
N ARG A 99 1.61 5.46 21.46
CA ARG A 99 1.85 6.64 22.32
C ARG A 99 3.03 6.43 23.27
N GLN A 100 3.29 5.20 23.72
CA GLN A 100 4.47 4.88 24.55
C GLN A 100 5.78 4.94 23.74
N ALA A 101 5.79 4.44 22.50
CA ALA A 101 6.97 4.46 21.65
C ALA A 101 7.39 5.88 21.23
N ILE A 102 6.42 6.75 20.93
CA ILE A 102 6.67 8.17 20.63
C ILE A 102 7.21 8.91 21.85
N ASN A 103 6.60 8.72 23.02
CA ASN A 103 7.06 9.37 24.24
C ASN A 103 8.50 8.97 24.58
N GLN A 104 8.89 7.71 24.38
CA GLN A 104 10.28 7.29 24.55
C GLN A 104 11.24 7.95 23.56
N LYS A 105 10.86 8.07 22.29
CA LYS A 105 11.69 8.72 21.27
C LYS A 105 11.87 10.22 21.56
N GLN A 106 10.79 10.94 21.86
CA GLN A 106 10.83 12.36 22.21
C GLN A 106 11.58 12.63 23.52
N ALA A 107 11.42 11.76 24.53
CA ALA A 107 12.19 11.85 25.77
C ALA A 107 13.69 11.68 25.53
N ARG A 108 14.08 10.73 24.67
CA ARG A 108 15.47 10.49 24.28
C ARG A 108 16.05 11.67 23.51
N GLU A 109 15.31 12.24 22.57
CA GLU A 109 15.75 13.40 21.79
C GLU A 109 15.95 14.63 22.68
N ARG A 110 15.00 14.94 23.59
CA ARG A 110 15.15 16.04 24.56
C ARG A 110 16.31 15.84 25.51
N MET A 111 16.55 14.61 25.96
CA MET A 111 17.70 14.29 26.81
C MET A 111 19.03 14.50 26.08
N LEU A 112 19.10 14.12 24.80
CA LEU A 112 20.29 14.36 23.96
C LEU A 112 20.54 15.84 23.70
N THR A 113 19.48 16.64 23.52
CA THR A 113 19.60 18.10 23.37
C THR A 113 20.08 18.77 24.67
N LEU A 114 19.64 18.28 25.83
CA LEU A 114 20.07 18.80 27.14
C LEU A 114 21.51 18.42 27.50
N LEU A 115 22.01 17.27 27.00
CA LEU A 115 23.38 16.79 27.21
C LEU A 115 24.41 17.47 26.29
N ASN A 116 23.98 18.30 25.32
CA ASN A 116 24.86 18.92 24.34
C ASN A 116 25.09 20.44 24.60
N ILE A 117 25.19 20.84 25.86
CA ILE A 117 25.77 22.12 26.30
C ILE A 117 27.26 21.91 26.59
#